data_AF-A0A7Y4XP66-F1
#
_entry.id   AF-A0A7Y4XP66-F1
#
_cell.length_a   1.000
_cell.length_b   1.000
_cell.length_c   1.000
_cell.angle_alpha   90.00
_cell.angle_beta   90.00
_cell.angle_gamma   90.00
#
_symmetry.space_group_name_H-M   'P 1'
#
loop_
_entity.id
_entity.type
_entity.pdbx_description
1 polymer ?
#
loop_
_entity_poly.entity_id
_entity_poly.type
_entity_poly.pdbx_seq_one_letter_code
_entity_poly.pdbx_strand_id
1 'polypeptide(L)'
;MDAVLVCRSDLDADYVYRVIHTLSENSQDLKNINPLLYHFSPDFDSRELSFSIHQGARQYLNRDAPSVFERYAEVMGVVVTILVTLVSALYTLTQWQRRRKKNKIDVYYQRLQNIRKRVKLSESQESLEELKSELQAIQDETIDLVTREKLLADESFIIFLNLSRIVSEEIDKRQIAFD
;
A
#
# COMPACT_ATOMS: atom_id res chain seq x y z
N MET A 1 56.17 -27.74 -5.26
CA MET A 1 55.26 -28.38 -6.23
C MET A 1 53.99 -28.67 -5.49
N ASP A 2 52.89 -28.06 -5.91
CA ASP A 2 51.62 -28.22 -5.21
C ASP A 2 50.95 -29.51 -5.67
N ALA A 3 50.59 -30.35 -4.72
CA ALA A 3 49.91 -31.61 -4.99
C ALA A 3 48.40 -31.37 -4.98
N VAL A 4 47.72 -31.84 -6.02
CA VAL A 4 46.26 -31.72 -6.15
C VAL A 4 45.64 -33.10 -5.97
N LEU A 5 44.60 -33.19 -5.15
CA LEU A 5 43.78 -34.40 -5.03
C LEU A 5 42.80 -34.45 -6.20
N VAL A 6 42.92 -35.48 -7.03
CA VAL A 6 42.08 -35.66 -8.23
C VAL A 6 41.19 -36.90 -8.04
N CYS A 7 40.01 -36.86 -8.63
CA CYS A 7 39.05 -37.96 -8.61
C CYS A 7 38.45 -38.18 -10.00
N ARG A 8 37.75 -39.29 -10.21
CA ARG A 8 37.04 -39.56 -11.46
C ARG A 8 35.79 -38.68 -11.55
N SER A 9 35.39 -38.34 -12.78
CA SER A 9 34.23 -37.48 -13.04
C SER A 9 32.88 -38.16 -12.80
N ASP A 10 32.84 -39.49 -12.68
CA ASP A 10 31.62 -40.28 -12.51
C ASP A 10 31.32 -40.64 -11.04
N LEU A 11 32.12 -40.12 -10.10
CA LEU A 11 31.85 -40.28 -8.68
C LEU A 11 30.65 -39.45 -8.27
N ASP A 12 29.89 -39.95 -7.30
CA ASP A 12 28.74 -39.24 -6.78
C ASP A 12 29.16 -37.92 -6.12
N ALA A 13 28.45 -36.84 -6.42
CA ALA A 13 28.75 -35.50 -5.94
C ALA A 13 28.71 -35.43 -4.41
N ASP A 14 27.73 -36.10 -3.80
CA ASP A 14 27.54 -36.15 -2.35
C ASP A 14 28.67 -36.94 -1.65
N TYR A 15 29.16 -38.02 -2.29
CA TYR A 15 30.36 -38.72 -1.82
C TYR A 15 31.60 -37.83 -1.84
N VAL A 16 31.86 -37.15 -2.96
CA VAL A 16 33.02 -36.24 -3.07
C VAL A 16 32.92 -35.07 -2.09
N TYR A 17 31.73 -34.50 -1.91
CA TYR A 17 31.47 -33.46 -0.91
C TYR A 17 31.84 -33.95 0.50
N ARG A 18 31.34 -35.14 0.89
CA ARG A 18 31.62 -35.72 2.22
C ARG A 18 33.11 -35.95 2.44
N VAL A 19 33.81 -36.48 1.44
CA VAL A 19 35.27 -36.70 1.54
C VAL A 19 35.99 -35.38 1.82
N ILE A 20 35.69 -34.32 1.06
CA ILE A 20 36.33 -33.01 1.24
C ILE A 20 35.99 -32.43 2.63
N HIS A 21 34.72 -32.54 3.03
CA HIS A 21 34.26 -32.09 4.34
C HIS A 21 34.98 -32.81 5.49
N THR A 22 35.03 -34.14 5.46
CA THR A 22 35.72 -34.93 6.48
C THR A 22 37.23 -34.64 6.52
N LEU A 23 37.88 -34.47 5.36
CA LEU A 23 39.31 -34.10 5.32
C LEU A 23 39.56 -32.71 5.89
N SER A 24 38.66 -31.76 5.66
CA SER A 24 38.74 -30.43 6.23
C SER A 24 38.55 -30.43 7.75
N GLU A 25 37.53 -31.13 8.25
CA GLU A 25 37.26 -31.26 9.68
C GLU A 25 38.43 -31.89 10.44
N ASN A 26 39.06 -32.90 9.84
CA ASN A 26 40.20 -33.62 10.43
C ASN A 26 41.55 -33.10 9.92
N SER A 27 41.61 -31.86 9.42
CA SER A 27 42.82 -31.29 8.80
C SER A 27 44.01 -31.24 9.76
N GLN A 28 43.77 -31.10 11.07
CA GLN A 28 44.84 -31.13 12.08
C GLN A 28 45.54 -32.50 12.15
N ASP A 29 44.79 -33.59 12.03
CA ASP A 29 45.36 -34.94 12.07
C ASP A 29 46.16 -35.24 10.80
N LEU A 30 45.73 -34.72 9.64
CA LEU A 30 46.48 -34.82 8.39
C LEU A 30 47.88 -34.19 8.51
N LYS A 31 48.00 -33.05 9.22
CA LYS A 31 49.27 -32.37 9.45
C LYS A 31 50.22 -33.16 10.35
N ASN A 32 49.66 -33.93 11.29
CA ASN A 32 50.43 -34.79 12.19
C ASN A 32 50.95 -36.06 11.50
N ILE A 33 50.24 -36.57 10.49
CA ILE A 33 50.65 -37.76 9.74
C ILE A 33 51.81 -37.46 8.77
N ASN A 34 51.76 -36.32 8.07
CA ASN A 34 52.80 -35.95 7.12
C ASN A 34 53.06 -34.43 7.13
N PRO A 35 54.30 -33.98 7.41
CA PRO A 35 54.66 -32.55 7.37
C PRO A 35 54.38 -31.86 6.04
N LEU A 36 54.34 -32.59 4.92
CA LEU A 36 54.00 -32.04 3.60
C LEU A 36 52.54 -31.56 3.51
N LEU A 37 51.65 -32.04 4.38
CA LEU A 37 50.23 -31.67 4.43
C LEU A 37 49.96 -30.46 5.32
N TYR A 38 51.00 -29.80 5.86
CA TYR A 38 50.85 -28.64 6.74
C TYR A 38 50.04 -27.49 6.10
N HIS A 39 50.18 -27.34 4.78
CA HIS A 39 49.51 -26.34 3.95
C HIS A 39 48.26 -26.86 3.24
N PHE A 40 47.70 -28.00 3.68
CA PHE A 40 46.43 -28.47 3.15
C PHE A 40 45.34 -27.39 3.36
N SER A 41 44.73 -26.95 2.26
CA SER A 41 43.58 -26.04 2.25
C SER A 41 42.50 -26.63 1.35
N PRO A 42 41.28 -26.82 1.84
CA PRO A 42 40.15 -27.24 1.02
C PRO A 42 39.58 -26.07 0.19
N ASP A 43 39.86 -24.82 0.59
CA ASP A 43 39.49 -23.62 -0.15
C ASP A 43 40.64 -23.24 -1.10
N PHE A 44 40.35 -23.17 -2.40
CA PHE A 44 41.32 -22.87 -3.46
C PHE A 44 40.66 -22.10 -4.62
N ASP A 45 41.44 -21.31 -5.39
CA ASP A 45 40.90 -20.64 -6.57
C ASP A 45 40.82 -21.61 -7.75
N SER A 46 39.58 -21.90 -8.16
CA SER A 46 39.27 -22.72 -9.33
C SER A 46 39.93 -22.27 -10.64
N ARG A 47 40.31 -20.99 -10.75
CA ARG A 47 40.91 -20.39 -11.95
C ARG A 47 42.40 -20.73 -12.09
N GLU A 48 43.05 -21.19 -11.03
CA GLU A 48 44.46 -21.59 -11.04
C GLU A 48 44.64 -23.04 -11.50
N LEU A 49 43.55 -23.82 -11.60
CA LEU A 49 43.57 -25.21 -12.03
C LEU A 49 43.34 -25.34 -13.53
N SER A 50 44.17 -26.16 -14.18
CA SER A 50 43.99 -26.52 -15.60
C SER A 50 42.94 -27.62 -15.81
N PHE A 51 42.27 -28.07 -14.74
CA PHE A 51 41.33 -29.20 -14.75
C PHE A 51 39.94 -28.77 -14.28
N SER A 52 38.90 -29.47 -14.75
CA SER A 52 37.53 -29.21 -14.33
C SER A 52 37.27 -29.69 -12.90
N ILE A 53 36.57 -28.86 -12.12
CA ILE A 53 36.23 -29.16 -10.72
C ILE A 53 35.00 -30.06 -10.65
N HIS A 54 35.10 -31.12 -9.85
CA HIS A 54 33.99 -32.02 -9.56
C HIS A 54 32.80 -31.29 -8.90
N GLN A 55 31.56 -31.70 -9.21
CA GLN A 55 30.35 -31.04 -8.67
C GLN A 55 30.32 -30.99 -7.14
N GLY A 56 30.70 -32.09 -6.47
CA GLY A 56 30.79 -32.14 -5.00
C GLY A 56 31.80 -31.16 -4.41
N ALA A 57 32.95 -30.96 -5.06
CA ALA A 57 33.94 -29.95 -4.64
C ALA A 57 33.41 -28.54 -4.84
N ARG A 58 32.67 -28.28 -5.93
CA ARG A 58 32.01 -26.99 -6.17
C ARG A 58 30.93 -26.70 -5.12
N GLN A 59 30.16 -27.71 -4.73
CA GLN A 59 29.17 -27.58 -3.65
C GLN A 59 29.84 -27.24 -2.32
N TYR A 60 30.96 -27.89 -2.02
CA TYR A 60 31.74 -27.61 -0.81
C TYR A 60 32.32 -26.19 -0.80
N LEU A 61 32.86 -25.72 -1.93
CA LEU A 61 33.38 -24.36 -2.05
C LEU A 61 32.28 -23.29 -1.92
N ASN A 62 31.06 -23.61 -2.37
CA ASN A 62 29.90 -22.71 -2.29
C ASN A 62 29.03 -22.94 -1.04
N ARG A 63 29.50 -23.70 -0.05
CA ARG A 63 28.70 -24.08 1.15
C ARG A 63 28.21 -22.87 1.96
N ASP A 64 28.99 -21.79 1.96
CA ASP A 64 28.72 -20.54 2.70
C ASP A 64 28.17 -19.42 1.79
N ALA A 65 27.84 -19.74 0.52
CA ALA A 65 27.27 -18.77 -0.38
C ALA A 65 25.86 -18.37 0.11
N PRO A 66 25.58 -17.07 0.28
CA PRO A 66 24.31 -16.64 0.84
C PRO A 66 23.16 -17.10 -0.05
N SER A 67 22.11 -17.62 0.59
CA SER A 67 20.90 -17.98 -0.14
C SER A 67 20.29 -16.75 -0.80
N VAL A 68 19.49 -16.95 -1.85
CA VAL A 68 18.80 -15.84 -2.53
C VAL A 68 17.97 -15.01 -1.54
N PHE A 69 17.37 -15.66 -0.54
CA PHE A 69 16.60 -14.98 0.50
C PHE A 69 17.48 -14.16 1.45
N GLU A 70 18.63 -14.68 1.88
CA GLU A 70 19.59 -13.93 2.71
C GLU A 70 20.13 -12.72 1.97
N ARG A 71 20.49 -12.90 0.69
CA ARG A 71 21.02 -11.83 -0.17
C ARG A 71 20.03 -10.67 -0.35
N TYR A 72 18.74 -10.94 -0.38
CA TYR A 72 17.70 -9.94 -0.61
C TYR A 72 16.88 -9.56 0.62
N ALA A 73 17.19 -10.10 1.81
CA ALA A 73 16.42 -9.87 3.04
C ALA A 73 16.29 -8.37 3.38
N GLU A 74 17.37 -7.60 3.22
CA GLU A 74 17.38 -6.15 3.46
C GLU A 74 16.44 -5.40 2.49
N VAL A 75 16.50 -5.75 1.20
CA VAL A 75 15.69 -5.11 0.15
C VAL A 75 14.20 -5.47 0.32
N MET A 76 13.90 -6.69 0.77
CA MET A 76 12.52 -7.13 1.04
C MET A 76 11.83 -6.25 2.09
N GLY A 77 12.54 -5.83 3.13
CA GLY A 77 12.01 -4.91 4.14
C GLY A 77 11.60 -3.55 3.57
N VAL A 78 12.41 -3.00 2.66
CA VAL A 78 12.11 -1.75 1.95
C VAL A 78 10.88 -1.91 1.06
N VAL A 79 10.78 -3.02 0.31
CA VAL A 79 9.62 -3.31 -0.56
C VAL A 79 8.33 -3.38 0.25
N VAL A 80 8.33 -4.11 1.37
CA VAL A 80 7.15 -4.20 2.26
C VAL A 80 6.76 -2.83 2.79
N THR A 81 7.74 -2.03 3.21
CA THR A 81 7.50 -0.67 3.71
C THR A 81 6.84 0.20 2.63
N ILE A 82 7.37 0.20 1.41
CA ILE A 82 6.80 0.94 0.28
C ILE A 82 5.37 0.49 0.00
N LEU A 83 5.09 -0.82 0.01
CA LEU A 83 3.75 -1.36 -0.21
C LEU A 83 2.77 -0.90 0.87
N VAL A 84 3.15 -0.99 2.15
CA VAL A 84 2.32 -0.53 3.27
C VAL A 84 2.05 0.97 3.17
N THR A 85 3.07 1.77 2.85
CA THR A 85 2.92 3.21 2.66
C THR A 85 1.98 3.53 1.50
N LEU A 86 2.10 2.85 0.36
CA LEU A 86 1.23 3.05 -0.80
C LEU A 86 -0.23 2.72 -0.49
N VAL A 87 -0.49 1.58 0.14
CA VAL A 87 -1.85 1.18 0.55
C VAL A 87 -2.45 2.22 1.51
N SER A 88 -1.65 2.68 2.49
CA SER A 88 -2.08 3.69 3.46
C SER A 88 -2.38 5.04 2.81
N ALA A 89 -1.54 5.46 1.85
CA ALA A 89 -1.74 6.69 1.10
C ALA A 89 -3.02 6.63 0.26
N LEU A 90 -3.24 5.54 -0.47
CA LEU A 90 -4.46 5.32 -1.26
C LEU A 90 -5.72 5.33 -0.39
N TYR A 91 -5.68 4.65 0.74
CA TYR A 91 -6.79 4.66 1.71
C TYR A 91 -7.10 6.07 2.21
N THR A 92 -6.07 6.83 2.57
CA THR A 92 -6.24 8.21 3.07
C THR A 92 -6.81 9.14 2.01
N LEU A 93 -6.33 9.04 0.76
CA LEU A 93 -6.82 9.84 -0.36
C LEU A 93 -8.30 9.60 -0.65
N THR A 94 -8.73 8.34 -0.68
CA THR A 94 -10.14 7.99 -0.91
C THR A 94 -11.04 8.50 0.21
N GLN A 95 -10.62 8.39 1.46
CA GLN A 95 -11.35 8.91 2.61
C GLN A 95 -11.45 10.45 2.59
N TRP A 96 -10.37 11.14 2.23
CA TRP A 96 -10.37 12.59 2.12
C TRP A 96 -11.34 13.10 1.06
N GLN A 97 -11.38 12.45 -0.11
CA GLN A 97 -12.35 12.77 -1.16
C GLN A 97 -13.79 12.57 -0.67
N ARG A 98 -14.09 11.48 0.03
CA ARG A 98 -15.41 11.22 0.61
C ARG A 98 -15.80 12.29 1.64
N ARG A 99 -14.88 12.68 2.53
CA ARG A 99 -15.11 13.75 3.51
C ARG A 99 -15.39 15.09 2.84
N ARG A 100 -14.66 15.45 1.78
CA ARG A 100 -14.93 16.67 1.01
C ARG A 100 -16.32 16.69 0.38
N LYS A 101 -16.79 15.56 -0.17
CA LYS A 101 -18.15 15.44 -0.71
C LYS A 101 -19.22 15.55 0.39
N LYS A 102 -18.98 14.99 1.58
CA LYS A 102 -19.88 15.12 2.75
C LYS A 102 -19.99 16.57 3.23
N ASN A 103 -18.87 17.25 3.48
CA ASN A 103 -18.86 18.62 4.00
C ASN A 103 -19.53 19.64 3.06
N LYS A 104 -19.76 19.28 1.79
CA LYS A 104 -20.39 20.17 0.82
C LYS A 104 -21.88 20.39 1.12
N ILE A 105 -22.57 19.42 1.72
CA ILE A 105 -24.01 19.56 2.05
C ILE A 105 -24.25 20.59 3.15
N ASP A 106 -23.28 20.80 4.05
CA ASP A 106 -23.40 21.74 5.17
C ASP A 106 -23.66 23.17 4.70
N VAL A 107 -23.08 23.56 3.55
CA VAL A 107 -23.32 24.86 2.91
C VAL A 107 -24.81 25.03 2.57
N TYR A 108 -25.45 23.98 2.06
CA TYR A 108 -26.87 24.02 1.68
C TYR A 108 -27.79 24.03 2.90
N TYR A 109 -27.41 23.37 4.00
CA TYR A 109 -28.12 23.51 5.28
C TYR A 109 -28.10 24.94 5.79
N GLN A 110 -26.95 25.61 5.75
CA GLN A 110 -26.84 27.01 6.16
C GLN A 110 -27.68 27.93 5.29
N ARG A 111 -27.72 27.69 3.97
CA ARG A 111 -28.58 28.45 3.04
C ARG A 111 -30.07 28.25 3.35
N LEU A 112 -30.52 27.02 3.59
CA LEU A 112 -31.91 26.75 3.99
C LEU A 112 -32.27 27.42 5.33
N GLN A 113 -31.36 27.39 6.31
CA GLN A 113 -31.57 28.09 7.58
C GLN A 113 -31.66 29.61 7.41
N ASN A 114 -30.88 30.18 6.49
CA ASN A 114 -30.93 31.61 6.19
C ASN A 114 -32.27 32.00 5.55
N ILE A 115 -32.74 31.23 4.56
CA ILE A 115 -34.09 31.42 3.98
C ILE A 115 -35.13 31.37 5.09
N ARG A 116 -35.12 30.32 5.91
CA ARG A 116 -36.07 30.17 7.01
C ARG A 116 -36.10 31.36 7.98
N LYS A 117 -34.94 31.95 8.28
CA LYS A 117 -34.85 33.18 9.09
C LYS A 117 -35.46 34.37 8.38
N ARG A 118 -35.18 34.55 7.08
CA ARG A 118 -35.74 35.64 6.27
C ARG A 118 -37.24 35.53 6.11
N VAL A 119 -37.78 34.32 5.90
CA VAL A 119 -39.24 34.06 5.87
C VAL A 119 -39.90 34.57 7.15
N LYS A 120 -39.28 34.39 8.31
CA LYS A 120 -39.82 34.89 9.59
C LYS A 120 -39.84 36.41 9.72
N LEU A 121 -38.98 37.10 8.99
CA LEU A 121 -38.81 38.55 9.01
C LEU A 121 -39.49 39.22 7.80
N SER A 122 -39.97 38.46 6.82
CA SER A 122 -40.69 38.98 5.66
C SER A 122 -41.98 39.66 6.07
N GLU A 123 -42.17 40.88 5.55
CA GLU A 123 -43.32 41.77 5.78
C GLU A 123 -44.18 41.96 4.52
N SER A 124 -43.75 41.41 3.37
CA SER A 124 -44.47 41.54 2.09
C SER A 124 -44.54 40.24 1.32
N GLN A 125 -45.59 40.09 0.51
CA GLN A 125 -45.79 38.94 -0.37
C GLN A 125 -44.68 38.82 -1.42
N GLU A 126 -44.25 39.94 -2.00
CA GLU A 126 -43.14 40.00 -2.96
C GLU A 126 -41.85 39.42 -2.37
N SER A 127 -41.53 39.75 -1.12
CA SER A 127 -40.34 39.20 -0.44
C SER A 127 -40.42 37.69 -0.22
N LEU A 128 -41.63 37.13 -0.07
CA LEU A 128 -41.83 35.69 0.07
C LEU A 128 -41.70 34.97 -1.28
N GLU A 129 -42.15 35.59 -2.37
CA GLU A 129 -41.96 35.05 -3.73
C GLU A 129 -40.47 34.99 -4.11
N GLU A 130 -39.70 36.02 -3.79
CA GLU A 130 -38.25 36.01 -3.98
C GLU A 130 -37.57 34.87 -3.20
N LEU A 131 -37.95 34.68 -1.93
CA LEU A 131 -37.43 33.59 -1.09
C LEU A 131 -37.83 32.20 -1.62
N LYS A 132 -39.01 32.08 -2.21
CA LYS A 132 -39.47 30.84 -2.85
C LYS A 132 -38.64 30.52 -4.09
N SER A 133 -38.36 31.52 -4.93
CA SER A 133 -37.46 31.38 -6.07
C SER A 133 -36.04 31.01 -5.65
N GLU A 134 -35.53 31.61 -4.56
CA GLU A 134 -34.22 31.28 -4.02
C GLU A 134 -34.16 29.83 -3.50
N LEU A 135 -35.22 29.37 -2.83
CA LEU A 135 -35.35 27.97 -2.38
C LEU A 135 -35.31 26.99 -3.55
N GLN A 136 -36.06 27.26 -4.62
CA GLN A 136 -36.07 26.42 -5.82
C GLN A 136 -34.69 26.36 -6.47
N ALA A 137 -34.00 27.49 -6.61
CA ALA A 137 -32.65 27.53 -7.14
C ALA A 137 -31.66 26.67 -6.30
N ILE A 138 -31.80 26.69 -4.97
CA ILE A 138 -31.00 25.84 -4.07
C ILE A 138 -31.30 24.36 -4.27
N GLN A 139 -32.58 24.00 -4.44
CA GLN A 139 -32.98 22.61 -4.69
C GLN A 139 -32.38 22.10 -5.99
N ASP A 140 -32.54 22.86 -7.08
CA ASP A 140 -32.03 22.50 -8.41
C ASP A 140 -30.50 22.36 -8.40
N GLU A 141 -29.80 23.31 -7.78
CA GLU A 141 -28.34 23.27 -7.64
C GLU A 141 -27.88 22.03 -6.85
N THR A 142 -28.57 21.70 -5.74
CA THR A 142 -28.20 20.56 -4.91
C THR A 142 -28.46 19.23 -5.63
N ILE A 143 -29.57 19.13 -6.37
CA ILE A 143 -29.90 17.95 -7.19
C ILE A 143 -28.88 17.77 -8.33
N ASP A 144 -28.46 18.84 -9.00
CA ASP A 144 -27.41 18.79 -10.03
C ASP A 144 -26.08 18.28 -9.45
N LEU A 145 -25.73 18.71 -8.23
CA LEU A 145 -24.51 18.22 -7.58
C LEU A 145 -24.56 16.73 -7.21
N VAL A 146 -25.71 16.22 -6.79
CA VAL A 146 -25.91 14.78 -6.55
C VAL A 146 -25.79 14.02 -7.86
N THR A 147 -26.48 14.49 -8.91
CA THR A 147 -26.50 13.87 -10.23
C THR A 147 -25.09 13.80 -10.84
N ARG A 148 -24.25 14.83 -10.63
CA ARG A 148 -22.85 14.86 -11.09
C ARG A 148 -21.86 14.21 -10.13
N GLU A 149 -22.33 13.48 -9.11
CA GLU A 149 -21.52 12.83 -8.08
C GLU A 149 -20.58 13.77 -7.30
N LYS A 150 -20.85 15.08 -7.32
CA LYS A 150 -20.12 16.10 -6.57
C LYS A 150 -20.61 16.24 -5.13
N LEU A 151 -21.78 15.67 -4.83
CA LEU A 151 -22.39 15.55 -3.51
C LEU A 151 -22.93 14.11 -3.34
N LEU A 152 -22.91 13.58 -2.12
CA LEU A 152 -23.36 12.20 -1.87
C LEU A 152 -24.88 12.13 -1.77
N ALA A 153 -25.49 11.17 -2.48
CA ALA A 153 -26.90 10.81 -2.30
C ALA A 153 -27.07 9.90 -1.07
N ASP A 154 -26.73 10.43 0.11
CA ASP A 154 -26.80 9.71 1.39
C ASP A 154 -27.83 10.32 2.35
N GLU A 155 -27.81 9.91 3.61
CA GLU A 155 -28.70 10.40 4.66
C GLU A 155 -28.69 11.93 4.78
N SER A 156 -27.57 12.60 4.51
CA SER A 156 -27.48 14.06 4.56
C SER A 156 -28.31 14.70 3.45
N PHE A 157 -28.32 14.10 2.26
CA PHE A 157 -29.17 14.58 1.19
C PHE A 157 -30.67 14.39 1.52
N ILE A 158 -31.04 13.30 2.18
CA ILE A 158 -32.41 13.06 2.64
C ILE A 158 -32.83 14.12 3.67
N ILE A 159 -31.95 14.44 4.64
CA ILE A 159 -32.18 15.49 5.62
C ILE A 159 -32.37 16.85 4.92
N PHE A 160 -31.56 17.16 3.89
CA PHE A 160 -31.72 18.38 3.09
C PHE A 160 -33.08 18.44 2.41
N LEU A 161 -33.52 17.37 1.74
CA LEU A 161 -34.83 17.33 1.08
C LEU A 161 -35.96 17.58 2.07
N ASN A 162 -35.92 16.94 3.24
CA ASN A 162 -36.91 17.13 4.30
C ASN A 162 -36.90 18.57 4.84
N LEU A 163 -35.72 19.14 5.10
CA LEU A 163 -35.61 20.53 5.56
C LEU A 163 -36.12 21.50 4.50
N SER A 164 -35.81 21.28 3.22
CA SER A 164 -36.29 22.11 2.12
C SER A 164 -37.82 22.09 2.00
N ARG A 165 -38.45 20.92 2.20
CA ARG A 165 -39.90 20.77 2.25
C ARG A 165 -40.51 21.59 3.39
N ILE A 166 -39.94 21.49 4.60
CA ILE A 166 -40.39 22.27 5.76
C ILE A 166 -40.30 23.77 5.48
N VAL A 167 -39.21 24.24 4.87
CA VAL A 167 -39.05 25.66 4.52
C VAL A 167 -40.06 26.09 3.47
N SER A 168 -40.33 25.26 2.44
CA SER A 168 -41.38 25.54 1.46
C SER A 168 -42.75 25.67 2.11
N GLU A 169 -43.12 24.75 3.01
CA GLU A 169 -44.38 24.79 3.74
C GLU A 169 -44.49 26.03 4.63
N GLU A 170 -43.39 26.51 5.23
CA GLU A 170 -43.39 27.75 6.01
C GLU A 170 -43.59 28.99 5.13
N ILE A 171 -43.01 29.01 3.92
CA ILE A 171 -43.23 30.08 2.95
C ILE A 171 -44.70 30.09 2.54
N ASP A 172 -45.24 28.96 2.10
CA ASP A 172 -46.61 28.85 1.60
C ASP A 172 -47.64 29.26 2.68
N LYS A 173 -47.45 28.81 3.93
CA LYS A 173 -48.31 29.21 5.06
C LYS A 173 -48.28 30.71 5.31
N ARG A 174 -47.13 31.35 5.13
CA ARG A 174 -46.98 32.78 5.37
C ARG A 174 -47.53 33.60 4.20
N GLN A 175 -47.42 33.11 2.97
CA GLN A 175 -48.04 33.74 1.80
C GLN A 175 -49.57 33.82 1.95
N ILE A 176 -50.20 32.73 2.42
CA ILE A 176 -51.65 32.72 2.71
C ILE A 176 -52.04 33.73 3.80
N ALA A 177 -51.14 34.08 4.72
CA ALA A 177 -51.41 35.07 5.76
C ALA A 177 -51.34 36.52 5.26
N PHE A 178 -50.81 36.75 4.05
CA PHE A 178 -50.73 38.05 3.40
C PHE A 178 -51.81 38.27 2.32
N ASP A 179 -52.52 37.21 1.91
CA ASP A 179 -53.71 37.25 1.04
C ASP A 179 -54.98 37.63 1.83
#